data_AF-A0A1N6RAU2-F1
#
_entry.id   AF-A0A1N6RAU2-F1
#
_cell.length_a   1.000
_cell.length_b   1.000
_cell.length_c   1.000
_cell.angle_alpha   90.00
_cell.angle_beta   90.00
_cell.angle_gamma   90.00
#
_symmetry.space_group_name_H-M   'P 1'
#
loop_
_entity.id
_entity.type
_entity.pdbx_description
1 polymer ?
#
loop_
_entity_poly.entity_id
_entity_poly.type
_entity_poly.pdbx_seq_one_letter_code
_entity_poly.pdbx_strand_id
1 'polypeptide(L)'
;MPVSATIRERCRAMLGPGEDIRYVFRAVALPPPATIGFLVVVTDRSITLLSTKMFSRDEPSGVWARYPRRTRLGPVEFGSGPRIEIGGMTLEVDDEYAAVVAAADAEAFSPGDLPRDPLPDL
;
A
#
# COMPACT_ATOMS: atom_id res chain seq x y z
N MET A 1 -9.60 4.15 -7.44
CA MET A 1 -9.23 5.57 -7.67
C MET A 1 -8.01 5.88 -6.82
N PRO A 2 -7.05 6.72 -7.24
CA PRO A 2 -5.94 7.09 -6.35
C PRO A 2 -6.47 7.88 -5.15
N VAL A 3 -5.88 7.66 -3.97
CA VAL A 3 -6.18 8.48 -2.78
C VAL A 3 -5.86 9.96 -3.04
N SER A 4 -6.55 10.86 -2.34
CA SER A 4 -6.38 12.30 -2.53
C SER A 4 -4.97 12.79 -2.13
N ALA A 5 -4.58 13.95 -2.67
CA ALA A 5 -3.30 14.60 -2.32
C ALA A 5 -3.16 14.85 -0.81
N THR A 6 -4.24 15.28 -0.15
CA THR A 6 -4.27 15.48 1.31
C THR A 6 -3.97 14.19 2.08
N ILE A 7 -4.48 13.04 1.62
CA ILE A 7 -4.18 11.75 2.25
C ILE A 7 -2.69 11.41 2.05
N ARG A 8 -2.16 11.61 0.84
CA ARG A 8 -0.73 11.37 0.55
C ARG A 8 0.18 12.25 1.41
N GLU A 9 -0.17 13.51 1.65
CA GLU A 9 0.59 14.42 2.51
C GLU A 9 0.59 13.97 3.97
N ARG A 10 -0.57 13.54 4.50
CA ARG A 10 -0.66 12.95 5.85
C ARG A 10 0.20 11.72 5.99
N CYS A 11 0.19 10.82 4.99
CA CYS A 11 1.08 9.66 4.97
C CYS A 11 2.54 10.09 4.98
N ARG A 12 2.93 11.05 4.13
CA ARG A 12 4.31 11.54 4.02
C ARG A 12 4.88 12.06 5.34
N ALA A 13 4.05 12.73 6.15
CA ALA A 13 4.46 13.23 7.46
C ALA A 13 4.87 12.12 8.45
N MET A 14 4.54 10.86 8.16
CA MET A 14 4.82 9.69 9.01
C MET A 14 5.90 8.78 8.44
N LEU A 15 6.51 9.16 7.31
CA LEU A 15 7.59 8.40 6.67
C LEU A 15 8.96 8.93 7.08
N GLY A 16 10.01 8.17 6.74
CA GLY A 16 11.38 8.62 6.88
C GLY A 16 11.68 9.81 5.97
N PRO A 17 12.68 10.64 6.33
CA PRO A 17 13.03 11.83 5.56
C PRO A 17 13.47 11.45 4.14
N GLY A 18 12.89 12.13 3.15
CA GLY A 18 13.21 11.99 1.71
C GLY A 18 12.61 10.75 1.04
N GLU A 19 11.58 10.11 1.60
CA GLU A 19 10.94 8.96 0.96
C GLU A 19 9.96 9.41 -0.12
N ASP A 20 10.11 8.83 -1.31
CA ASP A 20 9.24 9.13 -2.44
C ASP A 20 8.10 8.11 -2.51
N ILE A 21 6.89 8.58 -2.18
CA ILE A 21 5.68 7.77 -2.24
C ILE A 21 5.37 7.40 -3.69
N ARG A 22 5.48 6.10 -4.01
CA ARG A 22 5.05 5.52 -5.29
C ARG A 22 3.56 5.21 -5.26
N TYR A 23 3.12 4.46 -4.25
CA TYR A 23 1.74 4.03 -4.11
C TYR A 23 1.21 4.28 -2.70
N VAL A 24 -0.08 4.60 -2.62
CA VAL A 24 -0.87 4.58 -1.38
C VAL A 24 -2.20 3.95 -1.71
N PHE A 25 -2.58 2.94 -0.93
CA PHE A 25 -3.88 2.30 -1.07
C PHE A 25 -4.45 1.91 0.29
N ARG A 26 -5.77 1.75 0.34
CA ARG A 26 -6.47 1.34 1.55
C ARG A 26 -6.48 -0.18 1.65
N ALA A 27 -6.34 -0.67 2.87
CA ALA A 27 -6.50 -2.08 3.19
C ALA A 27 -7.13 -2.22 4.58
N VAL A 28 -7.69 -3.39 4.86
CA VAL A 28 -8.26 -3.70 6.16
C VAL A 28 -7.83 -5.09 6.62
N ALA A 29 -7.33 -5.22 7.84
CA ALA A 29 -6.99 -6.53 8.39
C ALA A 29 -8.25 -7.34 8.72
N LEU A 30 -8.24 -8.62 8.33
CA LEU A 30 -9.28 -9.61 8.62
C LEU A 30 -8.66 -10.87 9.28
N PRO A 31 -9.36 -11.60 10.16
CA PRO A 31 -10.58 -11.28 10.92
C PRO A 31 -10.22 -11.13 12.44
N PRO A 32 -11.06 -11.41 13.46
CA PRO A 32 -10.98 -10.86 14.85
C PRO A 32 -9.65 -11.01 15.63
N PRO A 33 -9.43 -10.21 16.71
CA PRO A 33 -10.46 -9.52 17.52
C PRO A 33 -10.90 -8.12 17.06
N ALA A 34 -10.24 -7.49 16.10
CA ALA A 34 -10.68 -6.19 15.58
C ALA A 34 -10.30 -5.99 14.11
N THR A 35 -11.23 -5.39 13.38
CA THR A 35 -10.98 -4.86 12.04
C THR A 35 -10.14 -3.59 12.16
N ILE A 36 -8.90 -3.63 11.68
CA ILE A 36 -8.00 -2.47 11.67
C ILE A 36 -7.85 -1.98 10.25
N GLY A 37 -8.19 -0.72 10.02
CA GLY A 37 -7.95 -0.04 8.75
C GLY A 37 -6.49 0.38 8.61
N PHE A 38 -5.97 0.27 7.40
CA PHE A 38 -4.62 0.66 7.04
C PHE A 38 -4.60 1.53 5.78
N LEU A 39 -3.69 2.50 5.78
CA LEU A 39 -3.12 3.06 4.56
C LEU A 39 -1.78 2.35 4.33
N VAL A 40 -1.71 1.56 3.27
CA VAL A 40 -0.48 0.89 2.83
C VAL A 40 0.28 1.87 1.94
N VAL A 41 1.48 2.24 2.37
CA VAL A 41 2.32 3.22 1.68
C VAL A 41 3.55 2.52 1.14
N VAL A 42 3.70 2.51 -0.18
CA VAL A 42 4.86 1.95 -0.87
C VAL A 42 5.72 3.09 -1.38
N THR A 43 6.98 3.11 -0.98
CA THR A 43 7.96 4.13 -1.40
C THR A 43 9.03 3.53 -2.29
N ASP A 44 10.06 4.29 -2.62
CA ASP A 44 11.30 3.79 -3.19
C ASP A 44 12.11 2.93 -2.20
N ARG A 45 11.90 3.08 -0.89
CA ARG A 45 12.73 2.46 0.17
C ARG A 45 12.01 1.47 1.07
N SER A 46 10.70 1.58 1.24
CA SER A 46 9.97 0.75 2.19
C SER A 46 8.52 0.50 1.78
N ILE A 47 7.90 -0.44 2.49
CA ILE A 47 6.46 -0.57 2.59
C ILE A 47 6.09 -0.26 4.04
N THR A 48 5.27 0.76 4.26
CA THR A 48 4.85 1.17 5.60
C THR A 48 3.33 0.98 5.73
N LEU A 49 2.91 0.26 6.76
CA LEU A 49 1.50 0.13 7.15
C LEU A 49 1.19 1.22 8.17
N LEU A 50 0.33 2.16 7.79
CA LEU A 50 -0.17 3.19 8.70
C LEU A 50 -1.56 2.78 9.17
N SER A 51 -1.75 2.53 10.47
CA SER A 51 -3.08 2.28 11.01
C SER A 51 -3.95 3.53 10.84
N THR A 52 -5.25 3.38 10.63
CA THR A 52 -6.18 4.50 10.53
C THR A 52 -6.98 4.67 11.82
N LYS A 53 -7.61 5.82 12.02
CA LYS A 53 -8.56 6.00 13.13
C LYS A 53 -9.80 5.12 12.91
N MET A 54 -10.41 4.67 14.01
CA MET A 54 -11.59 3.77 13.98
C MET A 54 -12.76 4.33 13.16
N PHE A 55 -12.98 5.65 13.19
CA PHE A 55 -14.05 6.33 12.46
C PHE A 55 -13.59 7.09 11.22
N SER A 56 -12.32 6.97 10.82
CA SER A 56 -11.77 7.65 9.64
C SER A 56 -10.73 6.77 8.94
N ARG A 57 -11.09 6.24 7.77
CA ARG A 57 -10.21 5.41 6.93
C ARG A 57 -9.11 6.19 6.21
N ASP A 58 -9.15 7.52 6.28
CA ASP A 58 -8.28 8.45 5.55
C ASP A 58 -7.36 9.26 6.45
N GLU A 59 -7.42 9.00 7.76
CA GLU A 59 -6.61 9.67 8.75
C GLU A 59 -5.71 8.64 9.42
N PRO A 60 -4.41 8.59 9.06
CA PRO A 60 -3.48 7.69 9.69
C PRO A 60 -3.27 8.12 11.16
N SER A 61 -3.27 7.14 12.05
CA SER A 61 -3.13 7.31 13.49
C SER A 61 -1.73 6.95 14.01
N GLY A 62 -0.99 6.10 13.28
CA GLY A 62 0.33 5.64 13.70
C GLY A 62 1.00 4.77 12.64
N VAL A 63 2.32 4.62 12.75
CA VAL A 63 3.06 3.57 12.02
C VAL A 63 2.83 2.25 12.75
N TRP A 64 2.18 1.30 12.09
CA TRP A 64 1.97 -0.03 12.63
C TRP A 64 3.19 -0.93 12.40
N ALA A 65 3.66 -0.97 11.15
CA ALA A 65 4.80 -1.78 10.77
C ALA A 65 5.49 -1.19 9.54
N ARG A 66 6.76 -1.55 9.39
CA ARG A 66 7.57 -1.16 8.25
C ARG A 66 8.36 -2.35 7.74
N TYR A 67 8.33 -2.54 6.43
CA TYR A 67 8.97 -3.65 5.74
C TYR A 67 9.94 -3.11 4.67
N PRO A 68 10.98 -3.86 4.31
CA PRO A 68 11.82 -3.54 3.16
C PRO A 68 11.00 -3.33 1.89
N ARG A 69 11.43 -2.45 0.97
CA ARG A 69 10.75 -2.26 -0.33
C ARG A 69 10.60 -3.55 -1.13
N ARG A 70 11.54 -4.48 -0.95
CA ARG A 70 11.56 -5.81 -1.56
C ARG A 70 10.79 -6.86 -0.73
N THR A 71 9.75 -6.45 0.00
CA THR A 71 8.74 -7.35 0.53
C THR A 71 7.63 -7.50 -0.50
N ARG A 72 7.28 -8.74 -0.82
CA ARG A 72 6.21 -9.04 -1.79
C ARG A 72 4.85 -8.78 -1.13
N LEU A 73 3.99 -8.03 -1.81
CA LEU A 73 2.62 -7.77 -1.36
C LEU A 73 1.65 -8.85 -1.88
N GLY A 74 1.86 -9.35 -3.09
CA GLY A 74 1.08 -10.42 -3.67
C GLY A 74 1.54 -11.84 -3.26
N PRO A 75 0.90 -12.88 -3.81
CA PRO A 75 -0.18 -12.82 -4.80
C PRO A 75 -1.45 -12.17 -4.24
N VAL A 76 -2.21 -11.50 -5.11
CA VAL A 76 -3.56 -11.06 -4.75
C VAL A 76 -4.50 -12.25 -4.91
N GLU A 77 -5.08 -12.69 -3.81
CA GLU A 77 -6.08 -13.76 -3.81
C GLU A 77 -7.47 -13.16 -4.01
N PHE A 78 -8.20 -13.64 -5.02
CA PHE A 78 -9.56 -13.19 -5.30
C PHE A 78 -10.56 -14.19 -4.72
N GLY A 79 -11.45 -13.71 -3.84
CA GLY A 79 -12.55 -14.48 -3.26
C GLY A 79 -13.78 -13.60 -3.10
N SER A 80 -14.24 -13.41 -1.86
CA SER A 80 -15.27 -12.40 -1.54
C SER A 80 -14.78 -10.95 -1.66
N GLY A 81 -13.46 -10.79 -1.81
CA GLY A 81 -12.73 -9.54 -2.05
C GLY A 81 -11.25 -9.89 -2.31
N PRO A 82 -10.45 -8.98 -2.91
CA PRO A 82 -9.03 -9.18 -3.12
C PRO A 82 -8.27 -9.10 -1.80
N ARG A 83 -7.36 -10.05 -1.58
CA ARG A 83 -6.59 -10.16 -0.34
C ARG A 83 -5.11 -10.31 -0.59
N ILE A 84 -4.33 -9.80 0.34
CA ILE A 84 -2.87 -9.91 0.38
C ILE A 84 -2.41 -10.37 1.76
N GLU A 85 -1.23 -10.99 1.82
CA GLU A 85 -0.57 -11.34 3.08
C GLU A 85 0.69 -10.51 3.28
N ILE A 86 0.81 -9.86 4.44
CA ILE A 86 2.01 -9.11 4.81
C ILE A 86 2.25 -9.17 6.31
N GLY A 87 3.47 -9.58 6.69
CA GLY A 87 3.85 -9.70 8.10
C GLY A 87 2.95 -10.63 8.92
N GLY A 88 2.43 -11.69 8.29
CA GLY A 88 1.51 -12.64 8.92
C GLY A 88 0.08 -12.13 9.11
N MET A 89 -0.26 -10.95 8.55
CA MET A 89 -1.63 -10.43 8.52
C MET A 89 -2.24 -10.60 7.13
N THR A 90 -3.49 -11.06 7.08
CA THR A 90 -4.31 -11.01 5.88
C THR A 90 -5.00 -9.65 5.80
N LEU A 91 -4.72 -8.91 4.73
CA LEU A 91 -5.37 -7.62 4.46
C LEU A 91 -6.29 -7.77 3.25
N GLU A 92 -7.56 -7.40 3.41
CA GLU A 92 -8.45 -7.19 2.28
C GLU A 92 -8.23 -5.79 1.71
N VAL A 93 -8.06 -5.70 0.39
CA VAL A 93 -7.84 -4.45 -0.35
C VAL A 93 -9.06 -4.18 -1.21
N ASP A 94 -9.43 -2.91 -1.40
CA ASP A 94 -10.53 -2.59 -2.31
C ASP A 94 -10.15 -3.01 -3.74
N ASP A 95 -11.10 -3.54 -4.52
CA ASP A 95 -10.89 -4.08 -5.89
C ASP A 95 -10.07 -3.15 -6.79
N GLU A 96 -10.31 -1.85 -6.67
CA GLU A 96 -9.62 -0.80 -7.41
C GLU A 96 -8.11 -0.72 -7.16
N TYR A 97 -7.61 -1.33 -6.08
CA TYR A 97 -6.19 -1.37 -5.72
C TYR A 97 -5.52 -2.71 -6.01
N ALA A 98 -6.23 -3.72 -6.49
CA ALA A 98 -5.62 -5.00 -6.86
C ALA A 98 -4.51 -4.82 -7.93
N ALA A 99 -4.76 -3.96 -8.92
CA ALA A 99 -3.76 -3.61 -9.93
C ALA A 99 -2.59 -2.80 -9.36
N VAL A 100 -2.82 -2.00 -8.31
CA VAL A 100 -1.78 -1.23 -7.61
C VAL A 100 -0.82 -2.17 -6.88
N VAL A 101 -1.34 -3.22 -6.25
CA VAL A 101 -0.50 -4.26 -5.63
C VAL A 101 0.39 -4.93 -6.66
N ALA A 102 -0.20 -5.37 -7.78
CA ALA A 102 0.55 -6.02 -8.86
C ALA A 102 1.62 -5.10 -9.46
N ALA A 103 1.32 -3.81 -9.66
CA ALA A 103 2.27 -2.83 -10.14
C ALA A 103 3.43 -2.59 -9.15
N ALA A 104 3.11 -2.47 -7.85
CA ALA A 104 4.12 -2.28 -6.81
C ALA A 104 5.09 -3.47 -6.70
N ASP A 105 4.59 -4.69 -6.88
CA ASP A 105 5.42 -5.90 -6.92
C ASP A 105 6.22 -6.00 -8.22
N ALA A 106 5.61 -5.70 -9.38
CA ALA A 106 6.29 -5.69 -10.67
C ALA A 106 7.49 -4.73 -10.65
N GLU A 107 7.34 -3.52 -10.14
CA GLU A 107 8.46 -2.58 -9.96
C GLU A 107 9.59 -3.12 -9.10
N ALA A 108 9.29 -3.86 -8.02
CA ALA A 108 10.31 -4.35 -7.10
C ALA A 108 11.03 -5.61 -7.59
N PHE A 109 10.32 -6.49 -8.29
CA PHE A 109 10.80 -7.84 -8.60
C PHE A 109 10.99 -8.10 -10.09
N SER A 110 10.30 -7.35 -10.95
CA SER A 110 10.28 -7.52 -12.40
C SER A 110 10.35 -6.17 -13.15
N PRO A 111 11.30 -5.26 -12.83
CA PRO A 111 11.34 -3.93 -13.44
C PRO A 111 11.54 -3.97 -14.97
N GLY A 112 12.15 -5.05 -15.50
CA GLY A 112 12.32 -5.26 -16.93
C GLY A 112 11.04 -5.63 -17.69
N ASP A 113 9.99 -6.04 -16.97
CA ASP A 113 8.69 -6.42 -17.54
C ASP A 113 7.73 -5.23 -17.61
N LEU A 114 8.11 -4.07 -17.05
CA LEU A 114 7.31 -2.86 -17.11
C LEU A 114 7.28 -2.31 -18.53
N PRO A 115 6.12 -1.82 -19.01
CA PRO A 115 6.08 -1.08 -20.27
C PRO A 115 7.00 0.13 -20.16
N ARG A 116 7.72 0.44 -21.25
CA ARG A 116 8.52 1.66 -21.31
C ARG A 116 7.60 2.86 -21.14
N ASP A 117 8.08 3.85 -20.40
CA ASP A 117 7.39 5.13 -20.29
C ASP A 117 7.17 5.70 -21.71
N PRO A 118 5.91 5.90 -22.15
CA PRO A 118 5.65 6.47 -23.46
C PRO A 118 6.10 7.94 -23.56
N LEU A 119 6.36 8.61 -22.43
CA LEU A 119 6.69 10.04 -22.35
C LEU A 119 7.87 10.29 -21.38
N PRO A 120 9.08 9.74 -21.65
CA PRO A 120 10.19 9.78 -20.70
C PRO A 120 10.81 11.18 -20.50
N ASP A 121 10.54 12.11 -21.40
CA ASP A 121 11.13 13.45 -21.44
C ASP A 121 10.12 14.58 -21.15
N LEU A 122 8.89 14.23 -20.74
CA LEU A 122 7.82 15.21 -20.48
C LEU A 122 7.84 15.74 -19.04
#